data_AF-A0AAE0FEU4-F1
#
_entry.id   AF-A0AAE0FEU4-F1
#
_cell.length_a   1.000
_cell.length_b   1.000
_cell.length_c   1.000
_cell.angle_alpha   90.00
_cell.angle_beta   90.00
_cell.angle_gamma   90.00
#
_symmetry.space_group_name_H-M   'P 1'
#
loop_
_entity.id
_entity.type
_entity.pdbx_description
1 polymer ?
#
loop_
_entity_poly.entity_id
_entity_poly.type
_entity_poly.pdbx_seq_one_letter_code
_entity_poly.pdbx_strand_id
1 'polypeptide(L)'
;MREQETDDLVDFVKKTAGDFLLNTRVLTVEVFKLSAPFVTHGAISALSFTSSLAATQAIGRLCRVSCATPILGPALGTLGVGTSAVIAGQASATFSHWRVTGNLPPMHGSLGLPVAPQRDLDYVVDALIGVAFYRILGGRLASVLPSDLRFAGALARESIRAPGSSYANEVQRAELRMLFKRFGCHHCGTRRGDVVGDHMPPNKFMKESLDKISKGPMNMGKVFSSFRFKLPRGKIVQRYYPQCSDCSNRQGAAIRQNTQRLQMHFGGFQHSSLAAIVLGMRYYHPLYPA
;
A
#
# COMPACT_ATOMS: atom_id res chain seq x y z
N MET A 1 31.07 25.88 59.57
CA MET A 1 30.75 26.66 58.36
C MET A 1 30.91 25.85 57.08
N ARG A 2 32.11 25.34 56.75
CA ARG A 2 32.34 24.63 55.47
C ARG A 2 31.53 23.34 55.30
N GLU A 3 31.28 22.62 56.40
CA GLU A 3 30.47 21.38 56.40
C GLU A 3 28.96 21.66 56.26
N GLN A 4 28.50 22.80 56.77
CA GLN A 4 27.10 23.22 56.67
C GLN A 4 26.76 23.70 55.24
N GLU A 5 27.67 24.41 54.58
CA GLU A 5 27.52 24.78 53.15
C GLU A 5 27.49 23.54 52.24
N THR A 6 28.22 22.48 52.56
CA THR A 6 28.19 21.25 51.77
C THR A 6 26.87 20.49 51.90
N ASP A 7 26.29 20.45 53.10
CA ASP A 7 24.99 19.80 53.32
C ASP A 7 23.85 20.56 52.63
N ASP A 8 23.84 21.90 52.72
CA ASP A 8 22.86 22.75 52.05
C ASP A 8 22.92 22.60 50.52
N LEU A 9 24.12 22.48 49.96
CA LEU A 9 24.31 22.26 48.53
C LEU A 9 23.82 20.88 48.09
N VAL A 10 24.09 19.84 48.88
CA VAL A 10 23.64 18.46 48.60
C VAL A 10 22.12 18.38 48.62
N ASP A 11 21.47 19.03 49.58
CA ASP A 11 20.00 19.04 49.69
C ASP A 11 19.35 19.86 48.58
N PHE A 12 19.95 20.99 48.19
CA PHE A 12 19.52 21.77 47.02
C PHE A 12 19.58 20.94 45.72
N VAL A 13 20.68 20.21 45.50
CA VAL A 13 20.85 19.35 44.32
C VAL A 13 19.84 18.20 44.32
N LYS A 14 19.65 17.51 45.45
CA LYS A 14 18.66 16.43 45.56
C LYS A 14 17.25 16.91 45.30
N LYS A 15 16.86 18.07 45.86
CA LYS A 15 15.55 18.67 45.62
C LYS A 15 15.34 19.04 44.16
N THR A 16 16.32 19.73 43.55
CA THR A 16 16.25 20.14 42.13
C THR A 16 16.18 18.94 41.19
N ALA A 17 16.95 17.88 41.45
CA ALA A 17 16.90 16.64 40.69
C ALA A 17 15.56 15.90 40.88
N GLY A 18 15.02 15.87 42.10
CA GLY A 18 13.69 15.33 42.41
C GLY A 18 12.58 16.05 41.64
N ASP A 19 12.57 17.39 41.68
CA ASP A 19 11.60 18.23 40.99
C ASP A 19 11.70 18.07 39.46
N PHE A 20 12.93 17.96 38.91
CA PHE A 20 13.14 17.69 37.48
C PHE A 20 12.59 16.32 37.06
N LEU A 21 12.86 15.26 37.84
CA LEU A 21 12.36 13.92 37.55
C LEU A 21 10.84 13.84 37.68
N LEU A 22 10.26 14.51 38.69
CA LEU A 22 8.81 14.58 38.87
C LEU A 22 8.15 15.31 37.69
N ASN A 23 8.68 16.47 37.30
CA ASN A 23 8.19 17.24 36.15
C ASN A 23 8.32 16.45 34.85
N THR A 24 9.41 15.71 34.66
CA THR A 24 9.59 14.87 33.47
C THR A 24 8.57 13.73 33.44
N ARG A 25 8.29 13.08 34.58
CA ARG A 25 7.26 12.03 34.68
C ARG A 25 5.85 12.56 34.47
N VAL A 26 5.53 13.72 35.04
CA VAL A 26 4.22 14.36 34.82
C VAL A 26 4.06 14.71 33.34
N LEU A 27 5.09 15.32 32.72
CA LEU A 27 5.07 15.65 31.30
C LEU A 27 4.91 14.40 30.41
N THR A 28 5.63 13.31 30.69
CA THR A 28 5.50 12.09 29.90
C THR A 28 4.12 11.44 30.03
N VAL A 29 3.54 11.42 31.24
CA VAL A 29 2.19 10.91 31.47
C VAL A 29 1.14 11.76 30.76
N GLU A 30 1.23 13.09 30.83
CA GLU A 30 0.28 13.98 30.16
C GLU A 30 0.41 13.93 28.63
N VAL A 31 1.63 13.90 28.08
CA VAL A 31 1.87 13.68 26.64
C VAL A 31 1.34 12.32 26.20
N PHE A 32 1.53 11.27 27.01
CA PHE A 32 1.01 9.95 26.72
C PHE A 32 -0.52 9.92 26.72
N LYS A 33 -1.18 10.48 27.75
CA LYS A 33 -2.65 10.58 27.80
C LYS A 33 -3.21 11.34 26.60
N LEU A 34 -2.53 12.40 26.19
CA LEU A 34 -2.93 13.22 25.04
C LEU A 34 -2.76 12.46 23.73
N SER A 35 -1.64 11.76 23.54
CA SER A 35 -1.27 11.10 22.28
C SER A 35 -1.85 9.69 22.09
N ALA A 36 -2.07 8.95 23.19
CA ALA A 36 -2.55 7.57 23.14
C ALA A 36 -3.80 7.38 22.27
N PRO A 37 -4.85 8.23 22.33
CA PRO A 37 -6.04 8.03 21.52
C PRO A 37 -5.77 8.29 20.03
N PHE A 38 -4.90 9.24 19.69
CA PHE A 38 -4.46 9.47 18.29
C PHE A 38 -3.79 8.23 17.74
N VAL A 39 -2.87 7.63 18.51
CA VAL A 39 -2.16 6.41 18.14
C VAL A 39 -3.14 5.25 17.97
N THR A 40 -4.09 5.09 18.89
CA THR A 40 -5.09 4.01 18.81
C THR A 40 -6.02 4.17 17.60
N HIS A 41 -6.52 5.39 17.32
CA HIS A 41 -7.32 5.68 16.13
C HIS A 41 -6.56 5.38 14.82
N GLY A 42 -5.32 5.85 14.74
CA GLY A 42 -4.45 5.58 13.61
C GLY A 42 -4.21 4.08 13.42
N ALA A 43 -3.95 3.35 14.50
CA ALA A 43 -3.71 1.91 14.45
C ALA A 43 -4.96 1.12 14.02
N ILE A 44 -6.12 1.35 14.64
CA ILE A 44 -7.38 0.67 14.30
C ILE A 44 -7.76 0.91 12.85
N SER A 45 -7.63 2.16 12.38
CA SER A 45 -7.93 2.52 11.00
C SER A 45 -6.97 1.86 10.03
N ALA A 46 -5.66 1.91 10.31
CA ALA A 46 -4.65 1.31 9.45
C ALA A 46 -4.81 -0.21 9.32
N LEU A 47 -5.12 -0.90 10.43
CA LEU A 47 -5.38 -2.33 10.44
C LEU A 47 -6.63 -2.67 9.64
N SER A 48 -7.73 -1.95 9.87
CA SER A 48 -9.01 -2.15 9.19
C SER A 48 -8.88 -1.90 7.68
N PHE A 49 -8.23 -0.79 7.31
CA PHE A 49 -7.99 -0.44 5.91
C PHE A 49 -7.12 -1.49 5.20
N THR A 50 -6.01 -1.89 5.81
CA THR A 50 -5.08 -2.86 5.20
C THR A 50 -5.71 -4.24 5.06
N SER A 51 -6.50 -4.67 6.03
CA SER A 51 -7.23 -5.93 5.99
C SER A 51 -8.27 -5.95 4.86
N SER A 52 -9.01 -4.85 4.69
CA SER A 52 -9.98 -4.69 3.60
C SER A 52 -9.32 -4.63 2.21
N LEU A 53 -8.14 -4.02 2.08
CA LEU A 53 -7.35 -4.09 0.85
C LEU A 53 -6.85 -5.51 0.56
N ALA A 54 -6.46 -6.27 1.58
CA ALA A 54 -6.09 -7.67 1.43
C ALA A 54 -7.28 -8.52 0.95
N ALA A 55 -8.48 -8.26 1.46
CA ALA A 55 -9.71 -8.87 0.97
C ALA A 55 -9.99 -8.49 -0.50
N THR A 56 -9.77 -7.22 -0.87
CA THR A 56 -9.87 -6.76 -2.27
C THR A 56 -8.91 -7.52 -3.19
N GLN A 57 -7.67 -7.79 -2.75
CA GLN A 57 -6.75 -8.63 -3.52
C GLN A 57 -7.31 -10.04 -3.71
N ALA A 58 -7.88 -10.64 -2.66
CA ALA A 58 -8.42 -11.99 -2.70
C ALA A 58 -9.59 -12.08 -3.68
N ILE A 59 -10.49 -11.10 -3.65
CA ILE A 59 -11.60 -10.95 -4.62
C ILE A 59 -11.03 -10.82 -6.03
N GLY A 60 -10.05 -9.94 -6.24
CA GLY A 60 -9.37 -9.80 -7.54
C GLY A 60 -8.81 -11.13 -8.05
N ARG A 61 -8.18 -11.91 -7.17
CA ARG A 61 -7.64 -13.24 -7.51
C ARG A 61 -8.74 -14.22 -7.89
N LEU A 62 -9.84 -14.28 -7.15
CA LEU A 62 -10.99 -15.14 -7.44
C LEU A 62 -11.64 -14.77 -8.79
N CYS A 63 -11.80 -13.48 -9.05
CA CYS A 63 -12.37 -12.97 -10.30
C CYS A 63 -11.37 -12.95 -11.48
N ARG A 64 -10.12 -13.42 -11.28
CA ARG A 64 -9.03 -13.35 -12.27
C ARG A 64 -8.72 -11.93 -12.78
N VAL A 65 -9.03 -10.91 -11.98
CA VAL A 65 -8.70 -9.51 -12.26
C VAL A 65 -7.39 -9.15 -11.58
N SER A 66 -6.48 -8.56 -12.36
CA SER A 66 -5.14 -8.16 -11.89
C SER A 66 -4.94 -6.66 -11.98
N CYS A 67 -3.83 -6.18 -11.43
CA CYS A 67 -3.36 -4.81 -11.66
C CYS A 67 -3.10 -4.50 -13.15
N ALA A 68 -2.94 -5.55 -13.96
CA ALA A 68 -2.75 -5.49 -15.41
C ALA A 68 -4.06 -5.78 -16.18
N THR A 69 -5.23 -5.76 -15.58
CA THR A 69 -6.50 -5.79 -16.33
C THR A 69 -6.90 -4.35 -16.69
N PRO A 70 -7.01 -3.98 -17.99
CA PRO A 70 -7.45 -2.64 -18.39
C PRO A 70 -8.83 -2.34 -17.82
N ILE A 71 -9.06 -1.09 -17.38
CA ILE A 71 -10.34 -0.58 -16.84
C ILE A 71 -10.75 -1.26 -15.52
N LEU A 72 -11.00 -2.58 -15.51
CA LEU A 72 -11.39 -3.34 -14.33
C LEU A 72 -10.36 -3.26 -13.21
N GLY A 73 -9.06 -3.20 -13.56
CA GLY A 73 -7.99 -3.07 -12.58
C GLY A 73 -8.12 -1.80 -11.73
N PRO A 74 -8.06 -0.61 -12.36
CA PRO A 74 -8.34 0.65 -11.68
C PRO A 74 -9.74 0.74 -11.05
N ALA A 75 -10.79 0.23 -11.71
CA ALA A 75 -12.16 0.31 -11.20
C ALA A 75 -12.34 -0.47 -9.89
N LEU A 76 -11.97 -1.76 -9.86
CA LEU A 76 -12.02 -2.57 -8.63
C LEU A 76 -11.03 -2.05 -7.58
N GLY A 77 -9.88 -1.51 -8.00
CA GLY A 77 -8.96 -0.83 -7.11
C GLY A 77 -9.57 0.40 -6.43
N THR A 78 -10.31 1.21 -7.17
CA THR A 78 -11.03 2.39 -6.65
C THR A 78 -12.09 1.98 -5.65
N LEU A 79 -12.91 0.99 -6.02
CA LEU A 79 -13.93 0.43 -5.14
C LEU A 79 -13.28 -0.14 -3.86
N GLY A 80 -12.21 -0.91 -4.00
CA GLY A 80 -11.48 -1.49 -2.87
C GLY A 80 -10.89 -0.44 -1.92
N VAL A 81 -10.29 0.64 -2.45
CA VAL A 81 -9.81 1.75 -1.60
C VAL A 81 -10.97 2.47 -0.92
N GLY A 82 -12.05 2.78 -1.65
CA GLY A 82 -13.20 3.48 -1.10
C GLY A 82 -13.92 2.67 -0.01
N THR A 83 -14.15 1.37 -0.23
CA THR A 83 -14.75 0.50 0.79
C THR A 83 -13.81 0.29 1.97
N SER A 84 -12.51 0.15 1.74
CA SER A 84 -11.52 0.04 2.84
C SER A 84 -11.48 1.31 3.69
N ALA A 85 -11.64 2.48 3.06
CA ALA A 85 -11.71 3.77 3.74
C ALA A 85 -12.95 3.87 4.63
N VAL A 86 -14.11 3.49 4.10
CA VAL A 86 -15.37 3.42 4.87
C VAL A 86 -15.23 2.48 6.07
N ILE A 87 -14.68 1.29 5.88
CA ILE A 87 -14.48 0.32 6.96
C ILE A 87 -13.53 0.87 8.02
N ALA A 88 -12.47 1.58 7.62
CA ALA A 88 -11.54 2.21 8.54
C ALA A 88 -12.17 3.36 9.35
N GLY A 89 -12.97 4.22 8.70
CA GLY A 89 -13.72 5.29 9.36
C GLY A 89 -14.75 4.74 10.34
N GLN A 90 -15.48 3.70 9.95
CA GLN A 90 -16.41 2.98 10.83
C GLN A 90 -15.72 2.32 12.03
N ALA A 91 -14.60 1.66 11.84
CA ALA A 91 -13.83 1.07 12.95
C ALA A 91 -13.37 2.15 13.94
N SER A 92 -12.94 3.31 13.45
CA SER A 92 -12.59 4.45 14.30
C SER A 92 -13.80 5.06 15.01
N ALA A 93 -14.94 5.21 14.33
CA ALA A 93 -16.15 5.73 14.94
C ALA A 93 -16.68 4.79 16.04
N THR A 94 -16.66 3.47 15.81
CA THR A 94 -17.00 2.45 16.81
C THR A 94 -16.07 2.54 18.02
N PHE A 95 -14.77 2.74 17.80
CA PHE A 95 -13.81 2.93 18.89
C PHE A 95 -14.07 4.24 19.67
N SER A 96 -14.34 5.35 18.99
CA SER A 96 -14.73 6.62 19.64
C SER A 96 -15.98 6.47 20.49
N HIS A 97 -17.01 5.82 19.95
CA HIS A 97 -18.25 5.55 20.69
C HIS A 97 -17.99 4.75 21.95
N TRP A 98 -17.24 3.64 21.83
CA TRP A 98 -16.88 2.81 22.98
C TRP A 98 -16.08 3.58 24.03
N ARG A 99 -15.12 4.41 23.60
CA ARG A 99 -14.31 5.24 24.49
C ARG A 99 -15.16 6.25 25.28
N VAL A 100 -16.16 6.87 24.64
CA VAL A 100 -17.00 7.90 25.27
C VAL A 100 -18.08 7.30 26.15
N THR A 101 -18.75 6.23 25.69
CA THR A 101 -19.92 5.66 26.37
C THR A 101 -19.60 4.48 27.30
N GLY A 102 -18.41 3.90 27.18
CA GLY A 102 -18.04 2.63 27.81
C GLY A 102 -18.67 1.39 27.17
N ASN A 103 -19.57 1.56 26.18
CA ASN A 103 -20.33 0.49 25.57
C ASN A 103 -20.07 0.40 24.05
N LEU A 104 -20.04 -0.82 23.53
CA LEU A 104 -20.02 -1.01 22.08
C LEU A 104 -21.35 -0.54 21.48
N PRO A 105 -21.34 0.06 20.27
CA PRO A 105 -22.57 0.40 19.59
C PRO A 105 -23.36 -0.88 19.25
N PRO A 106 -24.69 -0.76 19.09
CA PRO A 106 -25.55 -1.89 18.75
C PRO A 106 -25.08 -2.60 17.47
N MET A 107 -25.15 -3.94 17.48
CA MET A 107 -24.84 -4.76 16.31
C MET A 107 -25.90 -4.53 15.23
N HIS A 108 -25.47 -4.27 14.00
CA HIS A 108 -26.35 -4.03 12.87
C HIS A 108 -26.02 -4.94 11.69
N GLY A 109 -27.05 -5.26 10.90
CA GLY A 109 -26.94 -6.04 9.66
C GLY A 109 -26.74 -7.54 9.85
N SER A 110 -26.68 -8.27 8.73
CA SER A 110 -26.60 -9.74 8.68
C SER A 110 -25.29 -10.32 9.21
N LEU A 111 -24.24 -9.51 9.31
CA LEU A 111 -22.93 -9.91 9.84
C LEU A 111 -22.79 -9.64 11.35
N GLY A 112 -23.78 -9.00 11.99
CA GLY A 112 -23.76 -8.74 13.44
C GLY A 112 -22.58 -7.90 13.91
N LEU A 113 -22.10 -6.96 13.08
CA LEU A 113 -20.94 -6.14 13.41
C LEU A 113 -21.37 -4.89 14.19
N PRO A 114 -20.57 -4.43 15.18
CA PRO A 114 -20.82 -3.16 15.85
C PRO A 114 -20.54 -2.00 14.89
N VAL A 115 -21.59 -1.29 14.50
CA VAL A 115 -21.52 -0.14 13.58
C VAL A 115 -21.93 1.10 14.35
N ALA A 116 -21.03 2.07 14.47
CA ALA A 116 -21.37 3.34 15.08
C ALA A 116 -22.42 4.07 14.22
N PRO A 117 -23.43 4.71 14.83
CA PRO A 117 -24.38 5.53 14.09
C PRO A 117 -23.62 6.63 13.36
N GLN A 118 -23.76 6.66 12.04
CA GLN A 118 -23.18 7.68 11.17
C GLN A 118 -24.25 8.17 10.22
N ARG A 119 -24.09 9.40 9.71
CA ARG A 119 -24.95 9.90 8.63
C ARG A 119 -24.51 9.25 7.33
N ASP A 120 -25.44 9.02 6.42
CA ASP A 120 -25.13 8.42 5.11
C ASP A 120 -24.02 9.17 4.35
N LEU A 121 -23.97 10.49 4.52
CA LEU A 121 -22.96 11.35 3.93
C LEU A 121 -21.53 11.05 4.45
N ASP A 122 -21.39 10.57 5.69
CA ASP A 122 -20.08 10.31 6.29
C ASP A 122 -19.36 9.15 5.59
N TYR A 123 -20.10 8.13 5.13
CA TYR A 123 -19.56 7.03 4.31
C TYR A 123 -19.02 7.53 2.96
N VAL A 124 -19.77 8.40 2.30
CA VAL A 124 -19.35 8.97 1.01
C VAL A 124 -18.10 9.83 1.20
N VAL A 125 -18.06 10.65 2.25
CA VAL A 125 -16.90 11.47 2.58
C VAL A 125 -15.67 10.60 2.90
N ASP A 126 -15.82 9.51 3.67
CA ASP A 126 -14.72 8.60 3.96
C ASP A 126 -14.17 7.95 2.69
N ALA A 127 -15.05 7.46 1.82
CA ALA A 127 -14.65 6.88 0.54
C ALA A 127 -13.87 7.89 -0.32
N LEU A 128 -14.36 9.13 -0.43
CA LEU A 128 -13.72 10.19 -1.21
C LEU A 128 -12.36 10.61 -0.63
N ILE A 129 -12.28 10.86 0.69
CA ILE A 129 -11.03 11.21 1.37
C ILE A 129 -10.02 10.06 1.23
N GLY A 130 -10.44 8.82 1.45
CA GLY A 130 -9.58 7.65 1.34
C GLY A 130 -9.00 7.48 -0.06
N VAL A 131 -9.82 7.59 -1.10
CA VAL A 131 -9.35 7.53 -2.50
C VAL A 131 -8.42 8.70 -2.81
N ALA A 132 -8.76 9.92 -2.40
CA ALA A 132 -7.94 11.11 -2.63
C ALA A 132 -6.57 10.99 -1.97
N PHE A 133 -6.50 10.66 -0.68
CA PHE A 133 -5.24 10.51 0.04
C PHE A 133 -4.43 9.31 -0.46
N TYR A 134 -5.08 8.19 -0.81
CA TYR A 134 -4.39 7.06 -1.44
C TYR A 134 -3.67 7.50 -2.73
N ARG A 135 -4.30 8.35 -3.54
CA ARG A 135 -3.71 8.91 -4.78
C ARG A 135 -2.60 9.92 -4.50
N ILE A 136 -2.81 10.86 -3.57
CA ILE A 136 -1.83 11.88 -3.18
C ILE A 136 -0.54 11.22 -2.67
N LEU A 137 -0.67 10.15 -1.89
CA LEU A 137 0.46 9.35 -1.38
C LEU A 137 1.13 8.45 -2.44
N GLY A 138 0.84 8.68 -3.73
CA GLY A 138 1.46 7.97 -4.85
C GLY A 138 0.87 6.58 -5.12
N GLY A 139 -0.25 6.22 -4.49
CA GLY A 139 -0.94 4.96 -4.72
C GLY A 139 -1.50 4.88 -6.14
N ARG A 140 -1.31 3.72 -6.79
CA ARG A 140 -1.95 3.40 -8.08
C ARG A 140 -3.17 2.53 -7.78
N LEU A 141 -4.37 2.94 -8.15
CA LEU A 141 -5.59 2.20 -7.77
C LEU A 141 -5.54 0.74 -8.25
N ALA A 142 -5.07 0.50 -9.47
CA ALA A 142 -4.86 -0.85 -9.98
C ALA A 142 -3.88 -1.70 -9.15
N SER A 143 -2.93 -1.08 -8.44
CA SER A 143 -1.96 -1.80 -7.60
C SER A 143 -2.55 -2.40 -6.33
N VAL A 144 -3.82 -2.10 -6.01
CA VAL A 144 -4.53 -2.81 -4.95
C VAL A 144 -4.79 -4.25 -5.34
N LEU A 145 -4.90 -4.58 -6.62
CA LEU A 145 -5.17 -5.94 -7.09
C LEU A 145 -3.89 -6.79 -7.21
N PRO A 146 -4.00 -8.13 -7.28
CA PRO A 146 -2.85 -8.99 -7.47
C PRO A 146 -2.09 -8.69 -8.77
N SER A 147 -0.79 -8.96 -8.74
CA SER A 147 0.10 -8.84 -9.90
C SER A 147 -0.14 -10.00 -10.88
N ASP A 148 -0.33 -9.72 -12.16
CA ASP A 148 -0.23 -10.75 -13.20
C ASP A 148 1.24 -10.92 -13.57
N LEU A 149 1.78 -12.12 -13.37
CA LEU A 149 3.20 -12.39 -13.58
C LEU A 149 3.67 -12.13 -15.02
N ARG A 150 2.77 -12.03 -16.00
CA ARG A 150 3.12 -11.78 -17.41
C ARG A 150 3.39 -10.30 -17.72
N PHE A 151 3.05 -9.40 -16.81
CA PHE A 151 3.13 -7.95 -17.00
C PHE A 151 3.84 -7.28 -15.81
N ALA A 152 4.17 -5.99 -15.93
CA ALA A 152 4.70 -5.23 -14.80
C ALA A 152 3.73 -5.30 -13.61
N GLY A 153 4.24 -5.65 -12.43
CA GLY A 153 3.39 -5.96 -11.29
C GLY A 153 2.82 -4.73 -10.58
N ALA A 154 2.02 -5.01 -9.55
CA ALA A 154 1.38 -4.00 -8.71
C ALA A 154 2.40 -3.09 -8.01
N LEU A 155 3.62 -3.58 -7.77
CA LEU A 155 4.69 -2.85 -7.09
C LEU A 155 5.80 -2.36 -8.05
N ALA A 156 5.53 -2.35 -9.34
CA ALA A 156 6.42 -1.78 -10.36
C ALA A 156 6.51 -0.25 -10.25
N ARG A 157 7.47 0.25 -9.46
CA ARG A 157 7.72 1.69 -9.24
C ARG A 157 8.79 2.25 -10.17
N GLU A 158 10.00 1.73 -10.05
CA GLU A 158 11.16 2.15 -10.84
C GLU A 158 11.69 1.00 -11.68
N SER A 159 12.38 1.35 -12.77
CA SER A 159 12.92 0.38 -13.73
C SER A 159 14.03 1.00 -14.56
N ILE A 160 14.92 0.15 -15.03
CA ILE A 160 16.05 0.53 -15.89
C ILE A 160 15.67 0.26 -17.35
N ARG A 161 16.22 1.03 -18.28
CA ARG A 161 16.02 0.76 -19.71
C ARG A 161 16.74 -0.54 -20.12
N ALA A 162 16.05 -1.41 -20.84
CA ALA A 162 16.66 -2.61 -21.43
C ALA A 162 17.11 -2.32 -22.88
N PRO A 163 18.39 -2.52 -23.23
CA PRO A 163 18.88 -2.35 -24.59
C PRO A 163 18.51 -3.57 -25.44
N GLY A 164 17.22 -3.67 -25.77
CA GLY A 164 16.66 -4.80 -26.53
C GLY A 164 16.40 -6.02 -25.63
N SER A 165 16.67 -7.21 -26.17
CA SER A 165 16.35 -8.50 -25.55
C SER A 165 17.52 -9.19 -24.84
N SER A 166 18.68 -8.54 -24.77
CA SER A 166 19.87 -9.03 -24.07
C SER A 166 19.61 -9.09 -22.57
N TYR A 167 20.35 -9.88 -21.80
CA TYR A 167 20.23 -9.86 -20.34
C TYR A 167 20.88 -8.61 -19.74
N ALA A 168 20.48 -8.25 -18.51
CA ALA A 168 21.08 -7.15 -17.79
C ALA A 168 22.60 -7.37 -17.60
N ASN A 169 23.40 -6.40 -17.99
CA ASN A 169 24.85 -6.38 -17.76
C ASN A 169 25.17 -6.15 -16.27
N GLU A 170 26.45 -6.22 -15.89
CA GLU A 170 26.85 -6.13 -14.47
C GLU A 170 26.46 -4.80 -13.81
N VAL A 171 26.61 -3.69 -14.53
CA VAL A 171 26.22 -2.36 -14.06
C VAL A 171 24.71 -2.28 -13.82
N GLN A 172 23.92 -2.77 -14.78
CA GLN A 172 22.46 -2.84 -14.66
C GLN A 172 22.02 -3.78 -13.53
N ARG A 173 22.72 -4.89 -13.31
CA ARG A 173 22.47 -5.79 -12.18
C ARG A 173 22.76 -5.11 -10.85
N ALA A 174 23.84 -4.33 -10.75
CA ALA A 174 24.15 -3.55 -9.56
C ALA A 174 23.03 -2.52 -9.28
N GLU A 175 22.57 -1.80 -10.29
CA GLU A 175 21.46 -0.85 -10.17
C GLU A 175 20.13 -1.55 -9.82
N LEU A 176 19.83 -2.70 -10.41
CA LEU A 176 18.65 -3.51 -10.05
C LEU A 176 18.69 -3.96 -8.59
N ARG A 177 19.85 -4.33 -8.05
CA ARG A 177 19.99 -4.66 -6.64
C ARG A 177 19.69 -3.47 -5.75
N MET A 178 20.11 -2.25 -6.13
CA MET A 178 19.75 -1.03 -5.40
C MET A 178 18.24 -0.79 -5.43
N LEU A 179 17.61 -0.88 -6.62
CA LEU A 179 16.16 -0.74 -6.77
C LEU A 179 15.40 -1.81 -5.97
N PHE A 180 15.88 -3.06 -5.96
CA PHE A 180 15.27 -4.15 -5.20
C PHE A 180 15.38 -3.93 -3.69
N LYS A 181 16.52 -3.46 -3.17
CA LYS A 181 16.65 -3.10 -1.76
C LYS A 181 15.69 -1.97 -1.37
N ARG A 182 15.52 -0.98 -2.25
CA ARG A 182 14.68 0.20 -2.01
C ARG A 182 13.18 -0.09 -2.11
N PHE A 183 12.75 -0.81 -3.15
CA PHE A 183 11.33 -0.99 -3.49
C PHE A 183 10.84 -2.43 -3.37
N GLY A 184 11.74 -3.42 -3.38
CA GLY A 184 11.41 -4.83 -3.41
C GLY A 184 11.06 -5.35 -4.80
N CYS A 185 10.66 -6.62 -4.84
CA CYS A 185 10.15 -7.28 -6.03
C CYS A 185 8.91 -6.56 -6.55
N HIS A 186 8.89 -6.25 -7.86
CA HIS A 186 7.76 -5.55 -8.48
C HIS A 186 6.44 -6.31 -8.49
N HIS A 187 6.43 -7.61 -8.16
CA HIS A 187 5.23 -8.45 -8.09
C HIS A 187 4.73 -8.70 -6.66
N CYS A 188 5.59 -9.17 -5.77
CA CYS A 188 5.21 -9.59 -4.41
C CYS A 188 5.71 -8.68 -3.29
N GLY A 189 6.63 -7.75 -3.61
CA GLY A 189 7.17 -6.78 -2.65
C GLY A 189 8.30 -7.29 -1.76
N THR A 190 8.67 -8.57 -1.83
CA THR A 190 9.80 -9.09 -1.03
C THR A 190 11.09 -8.33 -1.35
N ARG A 191 11.91 -8.10 -0.32
CA ARG A 191 13.26 -7.52 -0.41
C ARG A 191 14.34 -8.54 -0.08
N ARG A 192 13.97 -9.81 0.01
CA ARG A 192 14.86 -10.93 0.37
C ARG A 192 15.13 -11.80 -0.85
N GLY A 193 16.32 -12.40 -0.88
CA GLY A 193 16.77 -13.31 -1.93
C GLY A 193 17.44 -12.61 -3.11
N ASP A 194 17.71 -13.41 -4.14
CA ASP A 194 18.39 -12.95 -5.36
C ASP A 194 17.50 -12.08 -6.24
N VAL A 195 18.16 -11.14 -6.93
CA VAL A 195 17.51 -10.17 -7.82
C VAL A 195 17.75 -10.53 -9.27
N VAL A 196 16.67 -10.68 -10.01
CA VAL A 196 16.67 -10.88 -11.45
C VAL A 196 16.14 -9.62 -12.14
N GLY A 197 16.79 -9.24 -13.23
CA GLY A 197 16.31 -8.19 -14.13
C GLY A 197 15.21 -8.72 -15.04
N ASP A 198 13.95 -8.48 -14.65
CA ASP A 198 12.79 -8.95 -15.40
C ASP A 198 12.49 -8.04 -16.58
N HIS A 199 12.41 -8.62 -17.78
CA HIS A 199 12.08 -7.90 -19.01
C HIS A 199 10.59 -7.66 -19.11
N MET A 200 10.19 -6.39 -19.08
CA MET A 200 8.79 -6.00 -19.32
C MET A 200 8.67 -5.11 -20.56
N PRO A 201 7.87 -5.51 -21.58
CA PRO A 201 7.20 -6.82 -21.70
C PRO A 201 8.21 -7.97 -21.94
N PRO A 202 7.86 -9.23 -21.61
CA PRO A 202 8.72 -10.38 -21.87
C PRO A 202 9.11 -10.56 -23.35
N ASN A 203 10.33 -11.06 -23.58
CA ASN A 203 10.89 -11.30 -24.93
C ASN A 203 9.99 -12.15 -25.84
N LYS A 204 9.25 -13.12 -25.26
CA LYS A 204 8.29 -13.94 -26.03
C LYS A 204 7.22 -13.09 -26.69
N PHE A 205 6.60 -12.16 -25.95
CA PHE A 205 5.55 -11.28 -26.49
C PHE A 205 6.10 -10.25 -27.48
N MET A 206 7.37 -9.85 -27.32
CA MET A 206 8.05 -8.99 -28.29
C MET A 206 8.18 -9.66 -29.65
N LYS A 207 8.67 -10.91 -29.68
CA LYS A 207 8.81 -11.69 -30.91
C LYS A 207 7.46 -11.91 -31.59
N GLU A 208 6.47 -12.35 -30.83
CA GLU A 208 5.10 -12.55 -31.34
C GLU A 208 4.48 -11.25 -31.91
N SER A 209 4.73 -10.10 -31.27
CA SER A 209 4.22 -8.81 -31.75
C SER A 209 4.89 -8.38 -33.04
N LEU A 210 6.22 -8.57 -33.15
CA LEU A 210 6.97 -8.27 -34.38
C LEU A 210 6.55 -9.20 -35.53
N ASP A 211 6.36 -10.49 -35.26
CA ASP A 211 5.90 -11.47 -36.25
C ASP A 211 4.49 -11.18 -36.76
N LYS A 212 3.60 -10.65 -35.91
CA LYS A 212 2.26 -10.23 -36.31
C LYS A 212 2.27 -8.95 -37.13
N ILE A 213 3.16 -8.01 -36.81
CA ILE A 213 3.35 -6.78 -37.59
C ILE A 213 3.94 -7.08 -38.97
N SER A 214 4.84 -8.06 -39.07
CA SER A 214 5.48 -8.41 -40.35
C SER A 214 4.59 -9.23 -41.28
N LYS A 215 3.55 -9.92 -40.77
CA LYS A 215 2.74 -10.89 -41.54
C LYS A 215 1.27 -10.51 -41.78
N GLY A 216 0.74 -9.43 -41.20
CA GLY A 216 -0.69 -9.13 -41.26
C GLY A 216 -1.04 -7.83 -41.99
N PRO A 217 -2.07 -7.79 -42.86
CA PRO A 217 -2.66 -6.53 -43.30
C PRO A 217 -3.26 -5.83 -42.08
N MET A 218 -2.91 -4.56 -41.88
CA MET A 218 -3.33 -3.75 -40.73
C MET A 218 -4.86 -3.74 -40.59
N ASN A 219 -5.42 -4.58 -39.71
CA ASN A 219 -6.84 -4.51 -39.39
C ASN A 219 -7.15 -4.74 -37.90
N MET A 220 -7.82 -3.75 -37.32
CA MET A 220 -8.72 -3.79 -36.15
C MET A 220 -8.25 -4.33 -34.76
N GLY A 221 -6.95 -4.39 -34.48
CA GLY A 221 -6.45 -4.61 -33.10
C GLY A 221 -6.16 -3.33 -32.28
N LYS A 222 -6.46 -2.15 -32.82
CA LYS A 222 -6.03 -0.82 -32.34
C LYS A 222 -6.66 -0.33 -31.01
N VAL A 223 -7.45 -1.14 -30.30
CA VAL A 223 -8.12 -0.69 -29.06
C VAL A 223 -7.38 -1.10 -27.78
N PHE A 224 -6.58 -2.18 -27.78
CA PHE A 224 -5.92 -2.67 -26.55
C PHE A 224 -4.41 -2.40 -26.45
N SER A 225 -3.71 -2.16 -27.56
CA SER A 225 -2.26 -1.90 -27.56
C SER A 225 -1.90 -0.41 -27.37
N SER A 226 -2.76 0.49 -27.86
CA SER A 226 -2.55 1.94 -27.88
C SER A 226 -2.50 2.59 -26.50
N PHE A 227 -3.15 2.00 -25.50
CA PHE A 227 -3.24 2.56 -24.14
C PHE A 227 -2.14 2.06 -23.20
N ARG A 228 -1.41 0.99 -23.56
CA ARG A 228 -0.43 0.35 -22.68
C ARG A 228 1.02 0.62 -23.00
N PHE A 229 1.31 0.90 -24.27
CA PHE A 229 2.65 1.20 -24.75
C PHE A 229 2.52 2.37 -25.73
N LYS A 230 2.43 3.60 -25.23
CA LYS A 230 2.48 4.79 -26.09
C LYS A 230 3.78 4.73 -26.90
N LEU A 231 3.67 4.49 -28.20
CA LEU A 231 4.80 4.40 -29.11
C LEU A 231 4.65 5.40 -30.26
N PRO A 232 5.31 6.57 -30.17
CA PRO A 232 5.75 7.27 -31.35
C PRO A 232 6.86 6.40 -31.98
N ARG A 233 6.64 5.90 -33.22
CA ARG A 233 7.64 5.22 -34.08
C ARG A 233 7.95 3.73 -33.85
N GLY A 234 7.01 2.92 -33.35
CA GLY A 234 7.04 1.45 -33.56
C GLY A 234 8.12 0.62 -32.83
N LYS A 235 9.00 1.22 -32.00
CA LYS A 235 9.99 0.47 -31.21
C LYS A 235 9.52 0.20 -29.79
N ILE A 236 8.94 -0.97 -29.52
CA ILE A 236 8.52 -1.34 -28.15
C ILE A 236 9.72 -1.25 -27.20
N VAL A 237 9.64 -0.34 -26.23
CA VAL A 237 10.71 -0.12 -25.25
C VAL A 237 10.56 -1.12 -24.11
N GLN A 238 11.48 -2.07 -24.04
CA GLN A 238 11.58 -2.98 -22.90
C GLN A 238 12.30 -2.31 -21.72
N ARG A 239 11.93 -2.71 -20.51
CA ARG A 239 12.52 -2.22 -19.27
C ARG A 239 12.81 -3.39 -18.33
N TYR A 240 13.86 -3.23 -17.52
CA TYR A 240 14.16 -4.13 -16.42
C TYR A 240 13.46 -3.69 -15.14
N TYR A 241 12.65 -4.57 -14.58
CA TYR A 241 12.11 -4.41 -13.23
C TYR A 241 12.83 -5.35 -12.27
N PRO A 242 13.06 -4.92 -11.01
CA PRO A 242 13.65 -5.80 -10.00
C PRO A 242 12.63 -6.88 -9.60
N GLN A 243 13.01 -8.15 -9.74
CA GLN A 243 12.16 -9.30 -9.46
C GLN A 243 12.92 -10.33 -8.62
N CYS A 244 12.26 -10.95 -7.64
CA CYS A 244 12.87 -12.06 -6.89
C CYS A 244 12.88 -13.36 -7.72
N SER A 245 13.82 -14.26 -7.43
CA SER A 245 13.96 -15.57 -8.07
C SER A 245 12.65 -16.37 -8.07
N ASP A 246 11.90 -16.39 -6.96
CA ASP A 246 10.61 -17.09 -6.86
C ASP A 246 9.57 -16.58 -7.86
N CYS A 247 9.42 -15.25 -7.96
CA CYS A 247 8.48 -14.64 -8.91
C CYS A 247 8.95 -14.87 -10.34
N SER A 248 10.26 -14.79 -10.59
CA SER A 248 10.87 -15.04 -11.90
C SER A 248 10.62 -16.48 -12.39
N ASN A 249 10.81 -17.48 -11.51
CA ASN A 249 10.53 -18.88 -11.83
C ASN A 249 9.05 -19.11 -12.16
N ARG A 250 8.14 -18.56 -11.35
CA ARG A 250 6.68 -18.67 -11.57
C ARG A 250 6.24 -17.95 -12.84
N GLN A 251 6.83 -16.79 -13.13
CA GLN A 251 6.60 -16.05 -14.36
C GLN A 251 7.05 -16.86 -15.57
N GLY A 252 8.24 -17.47 -15.54
CA GLY A 252 8.73 -18.32 -16.60
C GLY A 252 7.76 -19.47 -16.91
N ALA A 253 7.23 -20.13 -15.88
CA ALA A 253 6.19 -21.15 -16.05
C ALA A 253 4.89 -20.58 -16.65
N ALA A 254 4.41 -19.43 -16.17
CA ALA A 254 3.21 -18.76 -16.66
C ALA A 254 3.32 -18.39 -18.14
N ILE A 255 4.47 -17.84 -18.57
CA ILE A 255 4.76 -17.43 -19.95
C ILE A 255 4.87 -18.64 -20.88
N ARG A 256 5.54 -19.73 -20.43
CA ARG A 256 5.63 -20.98 -21.20
C ARG A 256 4.26 -21.59 -21.46
N GLN A 257 3.44 -21.68 -20.41
CA GLN A 257 2.09 -22.27 -20.47
C GLN A 257 1.04 -21.31 -21.06
N ASN A 258 1.40 -20.05 -21.31
CA ASN A 258 0.44 -18.98 -21.67
C ASN A 258 -0.74 -18.86 -20.69
N THR A 259 -0.51 -19.17 -19.40
CA THR A 259 -1.53 -19.10 -18.36
C THR A 259 -1.39 -17.84 -17.54
N GLN A 260 -2.51 -17.26 -17.13
CA GLN A 260 -2.50 -16.20 -16.13
C GLN A 260 -2.15 -16.78 -14.76
N ARG A 261 -1.12 -16.22 -14.12
CA ARG A 261 -0.75 -16.53 -12.73
C ARG A 261 -0.75 -15.23 -11.93
N LEU A 262 -1.56 -15.20 -10.88
CA LEU A 262 -1.75 -14.03 -10.03
C LEU A 262 -0.93 -14.16 -8.75
N GLN A 263 -0.15 -13.11 -8.46
CA GLN A 263 0.72 -13.01 -7.30
C GLN A 263 0.19 -11.92 -6.36
N MET A 264 -0.14 -12.35 -5.13
CA MET A 264 -0.53 -11.46 -4.05
C MET A 264 0.69 -10.73 -3.49
N HIS A 265 0.50 -9.55 -2.90
CA HIS A 265 1.59 -8.71 -2.40
C HIS A 265 1.34 -8.15 -0.99
N PHE A 266 0.76 -8.99 -0.12
CA PHE A 266 0.43 -8.66 1.27
C PHE A 266 1.58 -8.04 2.10
N GLY A 267 2.84 -8.31 1.75
CA GLY A 267 4.02 -7.85 2.51
C GLY A 267 4.67 -6.56 2.02
N GLY A 268 4.20 -5.97 0.92
CA GLY A 268 4.76 -4.71 0.42
C GLY A 268 4.17 -3.53 1.16
N PHE A 269 4.95 -2.86 2.01
CA PHE A 269 4.50 -1.60 2.62
C PHE A 269 4.15 -0.58 1.53
N GLN A 270 2.86 -0.27 1.40
CA GLN A 270 2.39 0.79 0.54
C GLN A 270 2.19 2.03 1.42
N HIS A 271 3.01 3.07 1.21
CA HIS A 271 2.84 4.36 1.91
C HIS A 271 1.41 4.91 1.81
N SER A 272 0.68 4.53 0.76
CA SER A 272 -0.71 4.89 0.56
C SER A 272 -1.68 4.33 1.61
N SER A 273 -1.28 3.33 2.40
CA SER A 273 -2.05 2.88 3.58
C SER A 273 -2.07 3.91 4.71
N LEU A 274 -1.18 4.92 4.69
CA LEU A 274 -1.24 6.05 5.63
C LEU A 274 -2.50 6.92 5.44
N ALA A 275 -3.20 6.79 4.30
CA ALA A 275 -4.52 7.39 4.11
C ALA A 275 -5.50 7.00 5.23
N ALA A 276 -5.35 5.79 5.79
CA ALA A 276 -6.17 5.31 6.89
C ALA A 276 -5.98 6.10 8.19
N ILE A 277 -4.79 6.66 8.44
CA ILE A 277 -4.53 7.46 9.64
C ILE A 277 -5.36 8.74 9.59
N VAL A 278 -5.40 9.41 8.45
CA VAL A 278 -6.20 10.62 8.24
C VAL A 278 -7.68 10.35 8.48
N LEU A 279 -8.18 9.22 8.00
CA LEU A 279 -9.56 8.79 8.23
C LEU A 279 -9.84 8.51 9.71
N GLY A 280 -8.94 7.81 10.39
CA GLY A 280 -9.09 7.56 11.83
C GLY A 280 -9.13 8.85 12.64
N MET A 281 -8.29 9.82 12.26
CA MET A 281 -8.22 11.12 12.89
C MET A 281 -9.49 11.96 12.70
N ARG A 282 -10.25 11.75 11.62
CA ARG A 282 -11.55 12.42 11.40
C ARG A 282 -12.54 12.13 12.53
N TYR A 283 -12.47 10.94 13.12
CA TYR A 283 -13.40 10.50 14.17
C TYR A 283 -12.85 10.66 15.59
N TYR A 284 -11.64 11.21 15.75
CA TYR A 284 -11.05 11.49 17.05
C TYR A 284 -11.85 12.53 17.84
N HIS A 285 -12.57 13.44 17.16
CA HIS A 285 -13.25 14.54 17.84
C HIS A 285 -14.56 14.08 18.52
N PRO A 286 -14.84 14.49 19.78
CA PRO A 286 -16.09 14.18 20.50
C PRO A 286 -17.34 14.91 19.95
N LEU A 287 -17.34 15.36 18.69
CA LEU A 287 -18.45 16.13 18.10
C LEU A 287 -19.61 15.28 17.58
N TYR A 288 -19.63 13.98 17.87
CA TYR A 288 -20.89 13.24 17.83
C TYR A 288 -21.49 13.31 19.24
N PRO A 289 -22.41 14.26 19.50
CA PRO A 289 -23.27 14.11 20.66
C PRO A 289 -23.95 12.74 20.55
N ALA A 290 -23.97 12.03 21.68
CA ALA A 290 -24.70 10.79 21.84
C ALA A 290 -26.17 10.94 21.43
#